data_AF-A0A316H9S2-F1
#
_entry.id   AF-A0A316H9S2-F1
#
_cell.length_a   1.000
_cell.length_b   1.000
_cell.length_c   1.000
_cell.angle_alpha   90.00
_cell.angle_beta   90.00
_cell.angle_gamma   90.00
#
_symmetry.space_group_name_H-M   'P 1'
#
loop_
_entity.id
_entity.type
_entity.pdbx_description
1 polymer ?
#
loop_
_entity_poly.entity_id
_entity_poly.type
_entity_poly.pdbx_seq_one_letter_code
_entity_poly.pdbx_strand_id
1 'polypeptide(L)'
;MKASIWILGFILLISVNKVSAQKNLVTNGGFEDDTEGWVNYGGTVTPYDFKEGKNSCAIIAPNTEKWLGLHQVINIPKKAPALEVSAWLKTINVVKGFDDWNGAILNVEFLDGREQKIGESVSVARLVGDQSWQFISKKVTIPSGAVKFKILAAMGYASGTLFIDAVSAEVVVADSVGQ
;
A
#
# COMPACT_ATOMS: atom_id res chain seq x y z
N MET A 1 63.37 27.33 19.75
CA MET A 1 62.38 26.24 19.73
C MET A 1 61.28 26.61 18.76
N LYS A 2 61.13 25.89 17.64
CA LYS A 2 60.03 26.09 16.67
C LYS A 2 59.17 24.83 16.69
N ALA A 3 57.94 24.94 17.16
CA ALA A 3 56.96 23.85 17.12
C ALA A 3 56.19 23.96 15.80
N SER A 4 56.35 22.98 14.91
CA SER A 4 55.50 22.83 13.73
C SER A 4 54.31 21.95 14.09
N ILE A 5 53.10 22.51 14.02
CA ILE A 5 51.85 21.78 14.14
C ILE A 5 51.47 21.30 12.74
N TRP A 6 51.42 19.99 12.55
CA TRP A 6 50.87 19.37 11.34
C TRP A 6 49.38 19.09 11.57
N ILE A 7 48.50 19.81 10.88
CA ILE A 7 47.06 19.48 10.85
C ILE A 7 46.88 18.45 9.74
N LEU A 8 46.63 17.20 10.14
CA LEU A 8 46.20 16.14 9.24
C LEU A 8 44.70 16.37 8.93
N GLY A 9 44.40 16.84 7.73
CA GLY A 9 43.02 17.03 7.27
C GLY A 9 42.34 15.68 7.01
N PHE A 10 41.32 15.35 7.79
CA PHE A 10 40.46 14.20 7.57
C PHE A 10 39.40 14.57 6.54
N ILE A 11 39.53 14.10 5.29
CA ILE A 11 38.50 14.28 4.26
C ILE A 11 37.39 13.26 4.53
N LEU A 12 36.27 13.74 5.08
CA LEU A 12 35.06 12.96 5.22
C LEU A 12 34.38 12.83 3.85
N LEU A 13 34.56 11.68 3.19
CA LEU A 13 33.78 11.30 2.01
C LEU A 13 32.34 11.00 2.46
N ILE A 14 31.46 11.98 2.31
CA ILE A 14 30.01 11.79 2.52
C ILE A 14 29.47 11.10 1.26
N SER A 15 29.24 9.80 1.35
CA SER A 15 28.50 9.06 0.33
C SER A 15 27.05 9.56 0.32
N VAL A 16 26.72 10.44 -0.62
CA VAL A 16 25.33 10.84 -0.88
C VAL A 16 24.65 9.64 -1.54
N ASN A 17 24.04 8.77 -0.73
CA ASN A 17 23.06 7.83 -1.23
C ASN A 17 21.92 8.67 -1.82
N LYS A 18 21.85 8.75 -3.15
CA LYS A 18 20.67 9.27 -3.84
C LYS A 18 19.53 8.28 -3.53
N VAL A 19 18.83 8.49 -2.43
CA VAL A 19 17.50 7.92 -2.25
C VAL A 19 16.64 8.60 -3.31
N SER A 20 16.54 7.99 -4.48
CA SER A 20 15.47 8.33 -5.41
C SER A 20 14.19 7.96 -4.70
N ALA A 21 13.40 8.95 -4.27
CA ALA A 21 12.05 8.70 -3.79
C ALA A 21 11.35 7.93 -4.91
N GLN A 22 11.01 6.68 -4.63
CA GLN A 22 10.41 5.84 -5.64
C GLN A 22 8.99 6.35 -5.86
N LYS A 23 8.62 6.52 -7.14
CA LYS A 23 7.31 7.06 -7.47
C LYS A 23 6.23 6.07 -7.03
N ASN A 24 5.37 6.48 -6.10
CA ASN A 24 4.13 5.78 -5.80
C ASN A 24 3.26 5.72 -7.07
N LEU A 25 2.86 4.51 -7.44
CA LEU A 25 2.00 4.25 -8.61
C LEU A 25 0.52 4.46 -8.30
N VAL A 26 0.12 4.42 -7.03
CA VAL A 26 -1.25 4.71 -6.58
C VAL A 26 -1.49 6.21 -6.65
N THR A 27 -2.58 6.62 -7.31
CA THR A 27 -3.01 8.02 -7.31
C THR A 27 -3.83 8.30 -6.07
N ASN A 28 -3.66 9.48 -5.44
CA ASN A 28 -4.47 9.87 -4.29
C ASN A 28 -4.54 8.78 -3.18
N GLY A 29 -3.39 8.17 -2.86
CA GLY A 29 -3.32 7.10 -1.84
C GLY A 29 -3.58 7.58 -0.41
N GLY A 30 -3.48 8.89 -0.16
CA GLY A 30 -3.81 9.52 1.12
C GLY A 30 -5.21 10.13 1.18
N PHE A 31 -6.04 9.99 0.14
CA PHE A 31 -7.44 10.46 0.14
C PHE A 31 -7.61 11.97 0.40
N GLU A 32 -6.63 12.77 -0.03
CA GLU A 32 -6.65 14.24 0.14
C GLU A 32 -7.51 14.95 -0.92
N ASP A 33 -7.88 14.22 -1.98
CA ASP A 33 -8.77 14.68 -3.05
C ASP A 33 -9.97 13.74 -3.19
N ASP A 34 -10.69 13.57 -2.08
CA ASP A 34 -11.80 12.61 -1.94
C ASP A 34 -11.36 11.20 -2.41
N THR A 35 -12.17 10.50 -3.20
CA THR A 35 -11.82 9.21 -3.81
C THR A 35 -11.32 9.32 -5.25
N GLU A 36 -10.74 10.46 -5.65
CA GLU A 36 -10.25 10.64 -7.03
C GLU A 36 -9.28 9.51 -7.44
N GLY A 37 -9.50 8.95 -8.63
CA GLY A 37 -8.77 7.80 -9.16
C GLY A 37 -9.19 6.43 -8.59
N TRP A 38 -10.01 6.37 -7.54
CA TRP A 38 -10.52 5.11 -6.96
C TRP A 38 -11.91 4.76 -7.49
N VAL A 39 -12.12 3.48 -7.82
CA VAL A 39 -13.46 2.92 -7.97
C VAL A 39 -14.01 2.64 -6.58
N ASN A 40 -14.92 3.50 -6.13
CA ASN A 40 -15.50 3.46 -4.78
C ASN A 40 -16.89 2.79 -4.77
N TYR A 41 -17.09 1.83 -3.86
CA TYR A 41 -18.38 1.16 -3.62
C TYR A 41 -18.62 0.92 -2.11
N GLY A 42 -18.03 1.74 -1.24
CA GLY A 42 -18.26 1.66 0.20
C GLY A 42 -17.24 2.37 1.09
N GLY A 43 -16.28 3.08 0.51
CA GLY A 43 -15.38 3.99 1.21
C GLY A 43 -15.98 5.39 1.36
N THR A 44 -15.67 6.03 2.47
CA THR A 44 -16.05 7.42 2.78
C THR A 44 -14.81 8.14 3.27
N VAL A 45 -14.44 9.24 2.62
CA VAL A 45 -13.32 10.07 3.06
C VAL A 45 -13.69 10.83 4.34
N THR A 46 -12.77 10.88 5.29
CA THR A 46 -13.00 11.46 6.62
C THR A 46 -11.80 12.24 7.14
N PRO A 47 -12.02 13.43 7.72
CA PRO A 47 -10.97 14.22 8.37
C PRO A 47 -10.83 13.94 9.87
N TYR A 48 -11.61 13.00 10.42
CA TYR A 48 -11.69 12.78 11.87
C TYR A 48 -10.69 11.76 12.41
N ASP A 49 -10.25 10.83 11.58
CA ASP A 49 -9.32 9.77 11.96
C ASP A 49 -8.47 9.44 10.75
N PHE A 50 -7.30 10.07 10.68
CA PHE A 50 -6.33 9.93 9.60
C PHE A 50 -4.94 9.74 10.18
N LYS A 51 -4.03 9.21 9.37
CA LYS A 51 -2.67 8.92 9.79
C LYS A 51 -1.67 9.93 9.22
N GLU A 52 -1.86 10.33 7.98
CA GLU A 52 -1.05 11.33 7.28
C GLU A 52 -1.97 12.39 6.64
N GLY A 53 -1.42 13.57 6.35
CA GLY A 53 -2.20 14.64 5.72
C GLY A 53 -3.34 15.17 6.58
N LYS A 54 -4.56 15.18 6.04
CA LYS A 54 -5.79 15.70 6.65
C LYS A 54 -6.94 14.70 6.57
N ASN A 55 -6.86 13.70 5.71
CA ASN A 55 -7.94 12.79 5.42
C ASN A 55 -7.47 11.34 5.41
N SER A 56 -8.41 10.42 5.61
CA SER A 56 -8.24 9.01 5.28
C SER A 56 -9.53 8.49 4.65
N CYS A 57 -9.55 7.24 4.19
CA CYS A 57 -10.78 6.57 3.78
C CYS A 57 -11.24 5.57 4.85
N ALA A 58 -12.49 5.72 5.29
CA ALA A 58 -13.17 4.77 6.16
C ALA A 58 -14.11 3.87 5.34
N ILE A 59 -14.05 2.56 5.54
CA ILE A 59 -14.99 1.58 4.99
C ILE A 59 -15.78 1.01 6.17
N ILE A 60 -17.06 1.35 6.24
CA ILE A 60 -17.93 1.02 7.39
C ILE A 60 -18.95 -0.03 6.94
N ALA A 61 -18.85 -1.22 7.50
CA ALA A 61 -19.75 -2.33 7.19
C ALA A 61 -20.63 -2.65 8.41
N PRO A 62 -21.96 -2.50 8.33
CA PRO A 62 -22.85 -2.76 9.46
C PRO A 62 -23.03 -4.25 9.75
N ASN A 63 -22.79 -5.13 8.77
CA ASN A 63 -22.93 -6.57 8.87
C ASN A 63 -21.96 -7.28 7.90
N THR A 64 -21.97 -8.61 7.89
CA THR A 64 -21.07 -9.44 7.08
C THR A 64 -21.65 -9.81 5.70
N GLU A 65 -22.80 -9.26 5.30
CA GLU A 65 -23.53 -9.68 4.11
C GLU A 65 -22.97 -9.09 2.81
N LYS A 66 -22.31 -7.93 2.90
CA LYS A 66 -21.86 -7.17 1.74
C LYS A 66 -20.35 -7.06 1.70
N TRP A 67 -19.86 -7.03 0.47
CA TRP A 67 -18.52 -6.59 0.16
C TRP A 67 -18.53 -5.07 -0.05
N LEU A 68 -17.87 -4.32 0.83
CA LEU A 68 -17.74 -2.86 0.74
C LEU A 68 -16.28 -2.46 0.62
N GLY A 69 -15.99 -1.41 -0.14
CA GLY A 69 -14.64 -0.89 -0.23
C GLY A 69 -14.37 -0.10 -1.50
N LEU A 70 -13.12 -0.17 -1.95
CA LEU A 70 -12.61 0.59 -3.07
C LEU A 70 -11.39 -0.08 -3.71
N HIS A 71 -11.16 0.20 -4.98
CA HIS A 71 -9.96 -0.27 -5.66
C HIS A 71 -9.43 0.71 -6.71
N GLN A 72 -8.16 0.53 -7.10
CA GLN A 72 -7.60 1.08 -8.33
C GLN A 72 -7.04 -0.03 -9.20
N VAL A 73 -7.19 0.11 -10.51
CA VAL A 73 -6.48 -0.71 -11.51
C VAL A 73 -5.38 0.13 -12.13
N ILE A 74 -4.13 -0.29 -11.95
CA ILE A 74 -2.94 0.49 -12.26
C ILE A 74 -2.08 -0.29 -13.27
N ASN A 75 -1.55 0.42 -14.27
CA ASN A 75 -0.62 -0.18 -15.23
C ASN A 75 0.72 -0.50 -14.56
N ILE A 76 1.23 -1.70 -14.80
CA ILE A 76 2.55 -2.12 -14.32
C ILE A 76 3.63 -1.44 -15.17
N PRO A 77 4.60 -0.74 -14.57
CA PRO A 77 5.75 -0.22 -15.30
C PRO A 77 6.51 -1.34 -16.01
N LYS A 78 6.94 -1.10 -17.25
CA LYS A 78 7.67 -2.10 -18.05
C LYS A 78 8.86 -2.65 -17.27
N LYS A 79 9.04 -3.97 -17.31
CA LYS A 79 10.15 -4.71 -16.66
C LYS A 79 10.18 -4.64 -15.12
N ALA A 80 9.12 -4.18 -14.47
CA ALA A 80 9.00 -4.28 -13.02
C ALA A 80 8.94 -5.77 -12.61
N PRO A 81 9.84 -6.26 -11.74
CA PRO A 81 9.81 -7.67 -11.31
C PRO A 81 8.90 -7.89 -10.10
N ALA A 82 8.70 -6.86 -9.28
CA ALA A 82 7.88 -6.89 -8.09
C ALA A 82 7.41 -5.47 -7.75
N LEU A 83 6.42 -5.38 -6.87
CA LEU A 83 5.99 -4.15 -6.22
C LEU A 83 6.19 -4.29 -4.70
N GLU A 84 6.51 -3.21 -4.02
CA GLU A 84 6.31 -3.06 -2.58
C GLU A 84 4.97 -2.35 -2.41
N VAL A 85 4.00 -3.03 -1.80
CA VAL A 85 2.67 -2.47 -1.55
C VAL A 85 2.53 -2.19 -0.06
N SER A 86 2.15 -0.97 0.28
CA SER A 86 2.04 -0.53 1.66
C SER A 86 0.84 0.37 1.90
N ALA A 87 0.43 0.45 3.17
CA ALA A 87 -0.59 1.37 3.64
C ALA A 87 -0.51 1.48 5.17
N TRP A 88 -1.03 2.58 5.71
CA TRP A 88 -1.47 2.62 7.10
C TRP A 88 -2.88 2.07 7.19
N LEU A 89 -3.12 1.13 8.12
CA LEU A 89 -4.44 0.56 8.39
C LEU A 89 -4.78 0.68 9.87
N LYS A 90 -6.05 0.93 10.17
CA LYS A 90 -6.65 0.87 11.51
C LYS A 90 -7.99 0.16 11.43
N THR A 91 -8.33 -0.66 12.42
CA THR A 91 -9.63 -1.32 12.47
C THR A 91 -10.35 -1.04 13.78
N ILE A 92 -11.68 -0.92 13.71
CA ILE A 92 -12.57 -0.81 14.86
C ILE A 92 -13.64 -1.89 14.75
N ASN A 93 -13.72 -2.74 15.78
CA ASN A 93 -14.72 -3.79 15.95
C ASN A 93 -14.91 -4.66 14.70
N VAL A 94 -13.81 -5.06 14.04
CA VAL A 94 -13.91 -5.87 12.83
C VAL A 94 -14.23 -7.31 13.18
N VAL A 95 -15.37 -7.80 12.71
CA VAL A 95 -15.79 -9.20 12.90
C VAL A 95 -15.89 -9.85 11.53
N LYS A 96 -15.12 -10.92 11.32
CA LYS A 96 -15.13 -11.66 10.05
C LYS A 96 -16.42 -12.44 9.87
N GLY A 97 -16.77 -12.68 8.60
CA GLY A 97 -17.80 -13.62 8.20
C GLY A 97 -17.39 -15.08 8.38
N PHE A 98 -18.04 -15.95 7.60
CA PHE A 98 -17.89 -17.40 7.74
C PHE A 98 -16.49 -17.90 7.41
N ASP A 99 -15.92 -17.44 6.29
CA ASP A 99 -14.64 -17.94 5.80
C ASP A 99 -13.45 -17.30 6.53
N ASP A 100 -12.35 -18.04 6.64
CA ASP A 100 -11.10 -17.54 7.22
C ASP A 100 -10.43 -16.44 6.40
N TRP A 101 -10.88 -16.26 5.15
CA TRP A 101 -10.40 -15.20 4.31
C TRP A 101 -11.16 -13.87 4.50
N ASN A 102 -12.31 -13.88 5.17
CA ASN A 102 -13.09 -12.69 5.46
C ASN A 102 -12.38 -11.78 6.48
N GLY A 103 -12.69 -10.49 6.41
CA GLY A 103 -12.12 -9.47 7.32
C GLY A 103 -11.99 -8.11 6.66
N ALA A 104 -11.32 -7.19 7.35
CA ALA A 104 -10.81 -5.97 6.75
C ALA A 104 -9.53 -6.32 5.97
N ILE A 105 -9.50 -6.11 4.66
CA ILE A 105 -8.43 -6.60 3.79
C ILE A 105 -7.79 -5.50 2.97
N LEU A 106 -6.51 -5.70 2.67
CA LEU A 106 -5.79 -5.05 1.57
C LEU A 106 -5.20 -6.17 0.70
N ASN A 107 -5.62 -6.24 -0.54
CA ASN A 107 -5.19 -7.27 -1.49
C ASN A 107 -4.67 -6.66 -2.78
N VAL A 108 -3.83 -7.45 -3.47
CA VAL A 108 -3.35 -7.17 -4.82
C VAL A 108 -3.82 -8.28 -5.76
N GLU A 109 -4.43 -7.91 -6.89
CA GLU A 109 -4.75 -8.85 -7.97
C GLU A 109 -3.93 -8.48 -9.21
N PHE A 110 -3.34 -9.46 -9.89
CA PHE A 110 -2.65 -9.20 -11.14
C PHE A 110 -3.56 -9.47 -12.32
N LEU A 111 -3.50 -8.62 -13.34
CA LEU A 111 -4.38 -8.69 -14.51
C LEU A 111 -3.58 -8.71 -15.82
N ASP A 112 -4.08 -9.48 -16.78
CA ASP A 112 -3.56 -9.51 -18.15
C ASP A 112 -4.02 -8.29 -18.98
N GLY A 113 -3.63 -8.25 -20.26
CA GLY A 113 -4.01 -7.18 -21.18
C GLY A 113 -5.51 -7.10 -21.52
N ARG A 114 -6.29 -8.10 -21.13
CA ARG A 114 -7.76 -8.18 -21.26
C ARG A 114 -8.46 -7.96 -19.92
N GLU A 115 -7.71 -7.53 -18.90
CA GLU A 115 -8.18 -7.34 -17.52
C GLU A 115 -8.66 -8.61 -16.84
N GLN A 116 -8.23 -9.78 -17.32
CA GLN A 116 -8.50 -11.06 -16.67
C GLN A 116 -7.49 -11.30 -15.54
N LYS A 117 -8.00 -11.78 -14.39
CA LYS A 117 -7.17 -12.10 -13.23
C LYS A 117 -6.18 -13.22 -13.57
N ILE A 118 -4.91 -13.00 -13.22
CA ILE A 118 -3.84 -13.98 -13.30
C ILE A 118 -3.57 -14.51 -11.90
N GLY A 119 -3.80 -15.81 -11.70
CA GLY A 119 -3.56 -16.49 -10.44
C GLY A 119 -4.47 -16.03 -9.30
N GLU A 120 -4.05 -16.31 -8.08
CA GLU A 120 -4.77 -15.91 -6.87
C GLU A 120 -4.43 -14.50 -6.43
N SER A 121 -5.35 -13.87 -5.71
CA SER A 121 -5.14 -12.56 -5.12
C SER A 121 -4.09 -12.66 -4.00
N VAL A 122 -3.12 -11.75 -3.98
CA VAL A 122 -2.09 -11.69 -2.94
C VAL A 122 -2.63 -10.87 -1.77
N SER A 123 -2.77 -11.50 -0.60
CA SER A 123 -3.17 -10.77 0.61
C SER A 123 -1.99 -10.00 1.19
N VAL A 124 -2.10 -8.68 1.23
CA VAL A 124 -1.15 -7.76 1.89
C VAL A 124 -1.50 -7.64 3.37
N ALA A 125 -2.79 -7.47 3.66
CA ALA A 125 -3.33 -7.47 5.02
C ALA A 125 -4.67 -8.19 5.09
N ARG A 126 -4.93 -8.80 6.25
CA ARG A 126 -6.25 -9.24 6.69
C ARG A 126 -6.32 -9.02 8.20
N LEU A 127 -7.22 -8.15 8.62
CA LEU A 127 -7.34 -7.67 9.99
C LEU A 127 -8.72 -7.99 10.55
N VAL A 128 -8.76 -8.30 11.85
CA VAL A 128 -9.96 -8.50 12.67
C VAL A 128 -9.74 -7.83 14.03
N GLY A 129 -10.84 -7.58 14.74
CA GLY A 129 -10.86 -6.90 16.03
C GLY A 129 -10.46 -5.42 15.92
N ASP A 130 -10.06 -4.86 17.06
CA ASP A 130 -9.52 -3.51 17.16
C ASP A 130 -8.02 -3.52 16.93
N GLN A 131 -7.56 -2.63 16.06
CA GLN A 131 -6.15 -2.42 15.78
C GLN A 131 -5.89 -0.92 15.67
N SER A 132 -4.95 -0.39 16.44
CA SER A 132 -4.43 0.96 16.23
C SER A 132 -3.78 1.09 14.85
N TRP A 133 -3.62 2.34 14.37
CA TRP A 133 -2.90 2.61 13.12
C TRP A 133 -1.56 1.89 13.08
N GLN A 134 -1.42 0.99 12.11
CA GLN A 134 -0.21 0.21 11.86
C GLN A 134 0.19 0.34 10.39
N PHE A 135 1.49 0.47 10.15
CA PHE A 135 2.04 0.47 8.81
C PHE A 135 2.25 -0.97 8.37
N ILE A 136 1.62 -1.34 7.26
CA ILE A 136 1.78 -2.65 6.65
C ILE A 136 2.48 -2.47 5.31
N SER A 137 3.47 -3.31 5.05
CA SER A 137 4.22 -3.33 3.80
C SER A 137 4.47 -4.78 3.38
N LYS A 138 4.32 -5.05 2.08
CA LYS A 138 4.58 -6.37 1.51
C LYS A 138 5.12 -6.27 0.10
N LYS A 139 6.24 -6.94 -0.14
CA LYS A 139 6.73 -7.26 -1.47
C LYS A 139 5.82 -8.28 -2.16
N VAL A 140 5.34 -7.93 -3.36
CA VAL A 140 4.51 -8.78 -4.22
C VAL A 140 5.21 -9.00 -5.57
N THR A 141 5.51 -10.25 -5.90
CA THR A 141 6.12 -10.61 -7.18
C THR A 141 5.10 -10.48 -8.30
N ILE A 142 5.49 -9.84 -9.40
CA ILE A 142 4.62 -9.70 -10.58
C ILE A 142 4.67 -11.01 -11.38
N PRO A 143 3.54 -11.71 -11.59
CA PRO A 143 3.52 -12.95 -12.37
C PRO A 143 3.70 -12.65 -13.86
N SER A 144 4.20 -13.65 -14.59
CA SER A 144 4.35 -13.55 -16.05
C SER A 144 3.02 -13.24 -16.73
N GLY A 145 3.04 -12.35 -17.72
CA GLY A 145 1.86 -11.93 -18.48
C GLY A 145 1.01 -10.82 -17.82
N ALA A 146 1.28 -10.46 -16.57
CA ALA A 146 0.60 -9.34 -15.93
C ALA A 146 1.06 -8.01 -16.54
N VAL A 147 0.10 -7.16 -16.88
CA VAL A 147 0.35 -5.79 -17.38
C VAL A 147 -0.34 -4.73 -16.53
N LYS A 148 -1.27 -5.14 -15.68
CA LYS A 148 -1.95 -4.31 -14.69
C LYS A 148 -1.97 -5.02 -13.34
N PHE A 149 -2.12 -4.26 -12.27
CA PHE A 149 -2.49 -4.77 -10.96
C PHE A 149 -3.66 -3.98 -10.42
N LYS A 150 -4.51 -4.66 -9.64
CA LYS A 150 -5.56 -4.04 -8.85
C LYS A 150 -5.12 -4.01 -7.40
N ILE A 151 -5.13 -2.84 -6.78
CA ILE A 151 -5.03 -2.70 -5.33
C ILE A 151 -6.44 -2.52 -4.76
N LEU A 152 -6.81 -3.34 -3.79
CA LEU A 152 -8.18 -3.51 -3.31
C LEU A 152 -8.20 -3.44 -1.79
N ALA A 153 -8.86 -2.43 -1.25
CA ALA A 153 -9.16 -2.31 0.18
C ALA A 153 -10.64 -2.57 0.40
N ALA A 154 -10.98 -3.45 1.34
CA ALA A 154 -12.37 -3.84 1.56
C ALA A 154 -12.67 -4.33 2.96
N MET A 155 -13.94 -4.19 3.35
CA MET A 155 -14.61 -5.07 4.30
C MET A 155 -15.12 -6.28 3.51
N GLY A 156 -14.30 -7.33 3.42
CA GLY A 156 -14.59 -8.54 2.68
C GLY A 156 -15.46 -9.49 3.49
N TYR A 157 -16.79 -9.35 3.34
CA TYR A 157 -17.81 -10.07 4.12
C TYR A 157 -17.53 -10.03 5.64
N ALA A 158 -17.26 -8.82 6.14
CA ALA A 158 -16.95 -8.54 7.53
C ALA A 158 -17.71 -7.29 7.98
N SER A 159 -18.06 -7.21 9.27
CA SER A 159 -18.63 -6.00 9.87
C SER A 159 -17.54 -5.19 10.59
N GLY A 160 -17.85 -3.94 10.95
CA GLY A 160 -16.95 -3.02 11.65
C GLY A 160 -16.45 -1.91 10.73
N THR A 161 -15.31 -1.31 11.07
CA THR A 161 -14.70 -0.24 10.29
C THR A 161 -13.24 -0.53 9.98
N LEU A 162 -12.87 -0.35 8.71
CA LEU A 162 -11.47 -0.23 8.28
C LEU A 162 -11.20 1.23 7.93
N PHE A 163 -10.17 1.82 8.53
CA PHE A 163 -9.56 3.04 8.02
C PHE A 163 -8.29 2.68 7.25
N ILE A 164 -8.10 3.31 6.10
CA ILE A 164 -6.94 3.14 5.23
C ILE A 164 -6.41 4.51 4.81
N ASP A 165 -5.09 4.65 4.83
CA ASP A 165 -4.40 5.89 4.50
C ASP A 165 -2.99 5.60 3.93
N ALA A 166 -2.43 6.59 3.25
CA ALA A 166 -1.12 6.58 2.59
C ALA A 166 -0.84 5.30 1.80
N VAL A 167 -1.80 4.87 0.97
CA VAL A 167 -1.65 3.67 0.14
C VAL A 167 -0.57 3.90 -0.91
N SER A 168 0.41 3.00 -0.95
CA SER A 168 1.50 3.03 -1.93
C SER A 168 1.69 1.70 -2.65
N ALA A 169 2.12 1.80 -3.90
CA ALA A 169 2.68 0.70 -4.67
C ALA A 169 3.90 1.20 -5.43
N GLU A 170 5.08 0.71 -5.06
CA GLU A 170 6.37 1.14 -5.61
C GLU A 170 7.08 -0.05 -6.27
N VAL A 171 7.76 0.15 -7.40
CA VAL A 171 8.46 -0.97 -8.08
C VAL A 171 9.66 -1.44 -7.28
N VAL A 172 9.78 -2.70 -6.89
CA VAL A 172 11.08 -3.13 -6.32
C VAL A 172 12.04 -3.39 -7.47
N VAL A 173 13.01 -2.51 -7.68
CA VAL A 173 14.11 -2.78 -8.63
C VAL A 173 14.97 -3.86 -8.00
N ALA A 174 15.32 -4.90 -8.76
CA ALA A 174 16.34 -5.85 -8.29
C ALA A 174 17.61 -5.05 -7.99
N ASP A 175 18.23 -5.29 -6.83
CA ASP A 175 19.55 -4.72 -6.53
C ASP A 175 20.43 -4.97 -7.75
N SER A 176 20.94 -3.90 -8.37
CA SER A 176 22.00 -4.04 -9.35
C SER A 176 23.16 -4.67 -8.60
N VAL A 177 23.30 -5.99 -8.71
CA VAL A 177 24.55 -6.67 -8.37
C VAL A 177 25.61 -5.93 -9.17
N GLY A 178 26.49 -5.23 -8.46
CA GLY A 178 27.55 -4.44 -9.06
C GLY A 178 28.25 -5.27 -10.12
N GLN A 179 28.28 -4.75 -11.35
CA GLN A 179 29.24 -5.16 -12.36
C GLN A 179 30.56 -4.44 -12.09
#